data_AF-A0A399WDV0-F1
#
_entry.id   AF-A0A399WDV0-F1
#
_cell.length_a   1.000
_cell.length_b   1.000
_cell.length_c   1.000
_cell.angle_alpha   90.00
_cell.angle_beta   90.00
_cell.angle_gamma   90.00
#
_symmetry.space_group_name_H-M   'P 1'
#
loop_
_entity.id
_entity.type
_entity.pdbx_description
1 polymer ?
#
loop_
_entity_poly.entity_id
_entity_poly.type
_entity_poly.pdbx_seq_one_letter_code
_entity_poly.pdbx_strand_id
1 'polypeptide(L)'
;MPIINTLEIYEDLKSQFKEEEARTLTKALEKSLEEYQKKQESFLATKDDIVKLREEVKDDITKLREEVKGDIAKLREEVKGDIAKLREEVKGDIVEKRKTILINSG
;
A
#
# COMPACT_ATOMS: atom_id res chain seq x y z
N MET A 1 17.75 21.76 10.56
CA MET A 1 17.44 21.84 12.01
C MET A 1 18.26 22.99 12.56
N PRO A 2 17.66 24.00 13.22
CA PRO A 2 18.47 24.96 13.95
C PRO A 2 19.07 24.21 15.14
N ILE A 3 20.38 23.98 15.09
CA ILE A 3 21.13 23.56 16.26
C ILE A 3 21.07 24.79 17.18
N ILE A 4 20.28 24.70 18.24
CA ILE A 4 20.26 25.74 19.27
C ILE A 4 21.70 25.88 19.76
N ASN A 5 22.26 27.08 19.63
CA ASN A 5 23.64 27.34 19.99
C ASN A 5 23.74 27.44 21.51
N THR A 6 23.93 26.30 22.18
CA THR A 6 23.99 26.23 23.64
C THR A 6 25.15 27.02 24.22
N LEU A 7 26.19 27.28 23.43
CA LEU A 7 27.29 28.19 23.78
C LEU A 7 26.84 29.65 23.88
N GLU A 8 26.03 30.12 22.94
CA GLU A 8 25.52 31.50 22.92
C GLU A 8 24.57 31.74 24.10
N ILE A 9 23.68 30.78 24.37
CA ILE A 9 22.79 30.79 25.55
C ILE A 9 23.60 30.78 26.86
N TYR A 10 24.69 30.02 26.90
CA TYR A 10 25.58 29.98 28.06
C TYR A 10 26.29 31.32 28.30
N GLU A 11 26.79 31.96 27.24
CA GLU A 11 27.44 33.26 27.35
C GLU A 11 26.46 34.35 27.82
N ASP A 12 25.23 34.35 27.30
CA ASP A 12 24.17 35.25 27.72
C ASP A 12 23.81 35.05 29.20
N LEU A 13 23.64 33.80 29.65
CA LEU A 13 23.33 33.48 31.05
C LEU A 13 24.50 33.82 31.98
N LYS A 14 25.75 33.62 31.56
CA LYS A 14 26.94 33.97 32.34
C LYS A 14 27.08 35.48 32.57
N SER A 15 26.48 36.31 31.70
CA SER A 15 26.47 37.76 31.88
C SER A 15 25.56 38.25 33.03
N GLN A 16 24.57 37.44 33.43
CA GLN A 16 23.56 37.80 34.45
C GLN A 16 23.59 36.89 35.69
N PHE A 17 24.19 35.71 35.59
CA PHE A 17 24.21 34.68 36.65
C PHE A 17 25.63 34.23 36.99
N LYS A 18 25.78 33.51 38.11
CA LYS A 18 27.06 32.84 38.43
C LYS A 18 27.30 31.70 37.45
N GLU A 19 28.58 31.38 37.22
CA GLU A 19 29.00 30.36 36.25
C GLU A 19 28.36 28.97 36.49
N GLU A 20 28.21 28.55 37.75
CA GLU A 20 27.51 27.32 38.14
C GLU A 20 26.01 27.31 37.79
N GLU A 21 25.32 28.44 38.03
CA GLU A 21 23.90 28.61 37.76
C GLU A 21 23.63 28.64 36.24
N ALA A 22 24.44 29.41 35.51
CA ALA A 22 24.40 29.46 34.04
C ALA A 22 24.61 28.07 33.44
N ARG A 23 25.62 27.31 33.89
CA ARG A 23 25.86 25.94 33.41
C ARG A 23 24.70 25.01 33.70
N THR A 24 24.11 25.09 34.88
CA THR A 24 23.00 24.22 35.28
C THR A 24 21.76 24.49 34.43
N LEU A 25 21.44 25.76 34.20
CA LEU A 25 20.33 26.18 33.35
C LEU A 25 20.54 25.78 31.89
N THR A 26 21.73 26.01 31.32
CA THR A 26 22.04 25.58 29.94
C THR A 26 21.87 24.07 29.77
N LYS A 27 22.37 23.27 30.73
CA LYS A 27 22.22 21.80 30.69
C LYS A 27 20.77 21.35 30.82
N ALA A 28 20.00 21.98 31.70
CA ALA A 28 18.58 21.66 31.87
C ALA A 28 17.77 21.98 30.60
N LEU A 29 18.09 23.10 29.95
CA LEU A 29 17.48 23.51 28.69
C LEU A 29 17.84 22.54 27.56
N GLU A 30 19.11 22.18 27.42
CA GLU A 30 19.61 21.22 26.43
C GLU A 30 18.88 19.86 26.57
N LYS A 31 18.80 19.34 27.80
CA LYS A 31 18.05 18.10 28.09
C LYS A 31 16.57 18.19 27.72
N SER A 32 15.90 19.29 28.09
CA SER A 32 14.48 19.47 27.75
C SER A 32 14.25 19.53 26.23
N LEU A 33 15.20 20.11 25.49
CA LEU A 33 15.11 20.23 24.04
C LEU A 33 15.36 18.89 23.34
N GLU A 34 16.33 18.11 23.82
CA GLU A 34 16.55 16.73 23.35
C GLU A 34 15.30 15.86 23.56
N GLU A 35 14.67 15.96 24.74
CA GLU A 35 13.43 15.25 25.04
C GLU A 35 12.28 15.67 24.10
N TYR A 36 12.16 16.96 23.82
CA TYR A 36 11.16 17.48 22.87
C TYR A 36 11.41 17.01 21.43
N GLN A 37 12.67 17.06 20.97
CA GLN A 37 13.06 16.60 19.63
C GLN A 37 12.78 15.11 19.45
N LYS A 38 13.17 14.29 20.44
CA LYS A 38 12.92 12.85 20.41
C LYS A 38 11.42 12.52 20.35
N LYS A 39 10.60 13.30 21.08
CA LYS A 39 9.14 13.16 21.03
C LYS A 39 8.56 13.57 19.68
N GLN A 40 9.10 14.63 19.07
CA GLN A 40 8.73 15.04 17.70
C GLN A 40 9.09 13.95 16.68
N GLU A 41 10.31 13.40 16.73
CA GLU A 41 10.73 12.30 15.85
C GLU A 41 9.82 11.09 15.96
N SER A 42 9.35 10.76 17.16
CA SER A 42 8.42 9.64 17.36
C SER A 42 7.02 9.85 16.73
N PHE A 43 6.65 11.09 16.41
CA PHE A 43 5.36 11.41 15.78
C PHE A 43 5.45 11.57 14.26
N LEU A 44 6.67 11.73 13.73
CA LEU A 44 6.89 11.93 12.31
C LEU A 44 7.04 10.58 11.59
N ALA A 45 6.32 10.41 10.48
CA ALA A 45 6.58 9.31 9.58
C ALA A 45 8.02 9.40 9.06
N THR A 46 8.76 8.31 9.19
CA THR A 46 10.15 8.25 8.75
C THR A 46 10.22 7.95 7.25
N LYS A 47 11.41 8.16 6.67
CA LYS A 47 11.66 7.71 5.29
C LYS A 47 11.48 6.21 5.15
N ASP A 48 11.82 5.44 6.19
CA ASP A 48 11.66 3.99 6.20
C ASP A 48 10.19 3.59 6.18
N ASP A 49 9.32 4.31 6.91
CA ASP A 49 7.87 4.07 6.88
C ASP A 49 7.31 4.31 5.48
N ILE A 50 7.76 5.36 4.80
CA ILE A 50 7.36 5.66 3.42
C ILE A 50 7.84 4.56 2.46
N VAL A 51 9.07 4.06 2.63
CA VAL A 51 9.59 2.96 1.80
C VAL A 51 8.77 1.69 2.00
N LYS A 52 8.48 1.31 3.25
CA LYS A 52 7.64 0.15 3.56
C LYS A 52 6.25 0.26 2.95
N LEU A 53 5.57 1.40 3.14
CA LEU A 53 4.26 1.64 2.54
C LEU A 53 4.30 1.56 1.01
N ARG A 54 5.38 2.04 0.38
CA ARG A 54 5.54 1.95 -1.08
C ARG A 54 5.71 0.51 -1.54
N GLU A 55 6.44 -0.31 -0.80
CA GLU A 55 6.62 -1.74 -1.08
C GLU A 55 5.30 -2.49 -0.91
N GLU A 56 4.59 -2.27 0.20
CA GLU A 56 3.27 -2.87 0.46
C GLU A 56 2.26 -2.54 -0.65
N VAL A 57 2.15 -1.26 -1.03
CA VAL A 57 1.26 -0.84 -2.12
C VAL A 57 1.64 -1.49 -3.46
N LYS A 58 2.95 -1.64 -3.73
CA LYS A 58 3.42 -2.29 -4.96
C LYS A 58 3.08 -3.78 -4.99
N ASP A 59 3.20 -4.45 -3.85
CA ASP A 59 2.85 -5.86 -3.70
C ASP A 59 1.34 -6.07 -3.87
N ASP A 60 0.51 -5.22 -3.26
CA ASP A 60 -0.95 -5.28 -3.41
C ASP A 60 -1.38 -5.03 -4.86
N ILE A 61 -0.80 -4.06 -5.55
CA ILE A 61 -1.04 -3.84 -6.99
C ILE A 61 -0.66 -5.08 -7.81
N THR A 62 0.43 -5.75 -7.44
CA THR A 62 0.89 -6.96 -8.15
C THR A 62 -0.09 -8.11 -7.95
N LYS A 63 -0.53 -8.37 -6.71
CA LYS A 63 -1.53 -9.39 -6.38
C LYS A 63 -2.86 -9.14 -7.10
N LEU A 64 -3.39 -7.92 -7.04
CA LEU A 64 -4.62 -7.55 -7.74
C LEU A 64 -4.52 -7.79 -9.25
N ARG A 65 -3.36 -7.50 -9.85
CA ARG A 65 -3.13 -7.76 -11.28
C ARG A 65 -3.15 -9.25 -11.61
N GLU A 66 -2.61 -10.10 -10.74
CA GLU A 66 -2.63 -11.55 -10.91
C GLU A 66 -4.05 -12.11 -10.75
N GLU A 67 -4.79 -11.65 -9.74
CA GLU A 67 -6.19 -12.02 -9.52
C GLU A 67 -7.05 -11.69 -10.74
N VAL A 68 -6.98 -10.45 -11.24
CA VAL A 68 -7.74 -10.03 -12.43
C VAL A 68 -7.37 -10.86 -13.67
N LYS A 69 -6.09 -11.20 -13.86
CA LYS A 69 -5.69 -12.10 -14.96
C LYS A 69 -6.28 -13.49 -14.80
N GLY A 70 -6.29 -14.02 -13.57
CA GLY A 70 -6.90 -15.31 -13.24
C GLY A 70 -8.39 -15.33 -13.55
N ASP A 71 -9.12 -14.29 -13.13
CA ASP A 71 -10.56 -14.19 -13.37
C ASP A 71 -10.89 -14.05 -14.87
N ILE A 72 -10.10 -13.26 -15.61
CA ILE A 72 -10.25 -13.18 -17.08
C ILE A 72 -10.00 -14.54 -17.73
N ALA A 73 -9.04 -15.32 -17.25
CA ALA A 73 -8.77 -16.65 -17.79
C ALA A 73 -9.93 -17.62 -17.53
N LYS A 74 -10.46 -17.65 -16.31
CA LYS A 74 -11.63 -18.46 -15.94
C LYS A 74 -12.86 -18.10 -16.78
N LEU A 75 -13.18 -16.81 -16.89
CA LEU A 75 -14.31 -16.34 -17.71
C LEU A 75 -14.15 -16.75 -19.18
N ARG A 76 -12.93 -16.71 -19.73
CA ARG A 76 -12.67 -17.18 -21.10
C ARG A 76 -12.91 -18.68 -21.26
N GLU A 77 -12.57 -19.49 -20.27
CA GLU A 77 -12.82 -20.94 -20.27
C GLU A 77 -14.31 -21.24 -20.17
N GLU A 78 -15.02 -20.57 -19.27
CA GLU A 78 -16.48 -20.67 -19.12
C GLU A 78 -17.20 -20.35 -20.43
N VAL A 79 -16.90 -19.20 -21.04
CA VAL A 79 -17.51 -18.78 -22.32
C VAL A 79 -17.20 -19.78 -23.44
N LYS A 80 -15.99 -20.33 -23.51
CA LYS A 80 -15.67 -21.39 -24.49
C LYS A 80 -16.47 -22.66 -24.24
N GLY A 81 -16.64 -23.05 -22.98
CA GLY A 81 -17.46 -24.19 -22.57
C GLY A 81 -18.92 -24.02 -22.98
N ASP A 82 -19.49 -22.85 -22.72
CA ASP A 82 -20.88 -22.55 -23.08
C ASP A 82 -21.09 -22.51 -24.60
N ILE A 83 -20.15 -21.93 -25.35
CA ILE A 83 -20.19 -21.98 -26.83
C ILE A 83 -20.12 -23.43 -27.34
N ALA A 84 -19.32 -24.29 -26.71
CA ALA A 84 -19.25 -25.70 -27.10
C ALA A 84 -20.56 -26.44 -26.86
N LYS A 85 -21.17 -26.25 -25.68
CA LYS A 85 -22.49 -26.83 -25.34
C LYS A 85 -23.57 -26.36 -26.31
N LEU A 86 -23.67 -25.05 -26.57
CA LEU A 86 -24.63 -24.50 -27.53
C LEU A 86 -24.45 -25.08 -28.94
N ARG A 87 -23.20 -25.33 -29.38
CA ARG A 87 -22.95 -25.98 -30.67
C ARG A 87 -23.42 -27.43 -30.70
N GLU A 88 -23.29 -28.16 -29.60
CA GLU A 88 -23.79 -29.54 -29.48
C GLU A 88 -25.31 -29.58 -29.48
N GLU A 89 -25.97 -28.72 -28.70
CA GLU A 89 -27.42 -28.58 -28.66
C GLU A 89 -27.99 -28.29 -30.06
N VAL A 90 -27.46 -27.28 -30.75
CA VAL A 90 -27.91 -26.93 -32.12
C VAL A 90 -27.69 -28.09 -33.10
N LYS A 91 -26.57 -28.82 -33.01
CA LYS A 91 -26.35 -30.01 -33.84
C LYS A 91 -27.38 -31.10 -33.55
N GLY A 92 -27.67 -31.35 -32.27
CA GLY A 92 -28.69 -32.30 -31.83
C GLY A 92 -30.06 -31.95 -32.40
N ASP A 93 -30.49 -30.70 -32.26
CA ASP A 93 -31.76 -30.20 -32.77
C ASP A 93 -31.87 -30.37 -34.30
N ILE A 94 -30.80 -30.07 -35.04
CA ILE A 94 -30.77 -30.27 -36.50
C ILE A 94 -30.95 -31.74 -36.86
N VAL A 95 -30.29 -32.66 -36.14
CA VAL A 95 -30.41 -34.11 -36.37
C VAL A 95 -31.84 -34.58 -36.12
N GLU A 96 -32.43 -34.18 -34.99
CA GLU A 96 -33.81 -34.53 -34.64
C GLU A 96 -34.83 -33.99 -35.65
N LYS A 97 -34.67 -32.73 -36.08
CA LYS A 97 -35.54 -32.16 -37.12
C LYS A 97 -35.42 -32.87 -38.45
N ARG A 98 -34.20 -33.24 -38.89
CA ARG A 98 -33.99 -34.04 -40.11
C ARG A 98 -34.67 -35.40 -40.02
N LYS A 99 -34.54 -36.10 -38.88
CA LYS A 99 -35.20 -37.38 -38.64
C LYS A 99 -36.73 -37.27 -38.71
N THR A 100 -37.28 -36.24 -38.06
CA THR A 100 -38.73 -35.97 -38.08
C THR A 100 -39.25 -35.74 -39.50
N ILE A 101 -38.53 -34.94 -40.30
CA ILE A 101 -38.92 -34.67 -41.69
C ILE A 101 -38.91 -35.97 -42.51
N LEU A 102 -37.85 -36.79 -42.38
CA LEU A 102 -37.73 -38.06 -43.11
C LEU A 102 -38.84 -39.06 -42.77
N ILE A 103 -39.26 -39.12 -41.50
CA ILE A 103 -40.38 -39.98 -41.07
C ILE A 103 -41.70 -39.50 -41.67
N ASN A 104 -41.92 -38.19 -41.76
CA ASN A 104 -43.17 -37.63 -42.26
C ASN A 104 -43.29 -37.62 -43.80
N SER A 105 -42.20 -37.88 -44.52
CA SER A 105 -42.15 -37.88 -45.99
C SER A 105 -42.08 -39.28 -46.64
N GLY A 106 -42.10 -40.35 -45.85
CA GLY A 106 -42.23 -41.74 -46.31
C GLY A 106 -43.61 -42.32 -45.98
#